data_AF-W8QWA4-F1
#
_entry.id   AF-W8QWA4-F1
#
_cell.length_a   1.000
_cell.length_b   1.000
_cell.length_c   1.000
_cell.angle_alpha   90.00
_cell.angle_beta   90.00
_cell.angle_gamma   90.00
#
_symmetry.space_group_name_H-M   'P 1'
#
loop_
_entity.id
_entity.type
_entity.pdbx_description
1 polymer ?
#
loop_
_entity_poly.entity_id
_entity_poly.type
_entity_poly.pdbx_seq_one_letter_code
_entity_poly.pdbx_strand_id
1 'polypeptide(L)'
;MLKHRYALTLIALGLPLFAAAQVPVVEYDSQTQGAPESGYSSGADSGGAYVGGGASAPSSAQGMLFVQLQQMQEEIAQLRGMLEVQQNEIQRLKQEGLERYQDLDRRLSSASSGGSASQYSSTAGTPDVGGAVQAPTGASTQGAASSQSADPEKEKLYYDAAFDLIKAKDFEKASQAFSAFLRKYPSSPYAGNAQYWLGEVNLAKGDLQGAGQAFAKVSQAYPQHNKVPDSLYKLADVEIRLGNRDKANGILRQVIADYPNSSAAQLAQRQLNR
;
A
#
# COMPACT_ATOMS: atom_id res chain seq x y z
N MET A 1 -43.38 34.09 -26.02
CA MET A 1 -41.93 34.14 -26.28
C MET A 1 -41.24 34.86 -25.12
N LEU A 2 -40.68 34.11 -24.15
CA LEU A 2 -40.04 34.65 -22.94
C LEU A 2 -38.52 34.69 -23.12
N LYS A 3 -37.94 35.89 -23.17
CA LYS A 3 -36.49 36.12 -23.27
C LYS A 3 -35.85 36.00 -21.88
N HIS A 4 -34.92 35.06 -21.71
CA HIS A 4 -34.09 34.96 -20.49
C HIS A 4 -32.81 35.79 -20.70
N ARG A 5 -32.50 36.69 -19.75
CA ARG A 5 -31.31 37.54 -19.75
C ARG A 5 -30.26 36.89 -18.84
N TYR A 6 -29.10 36.56 -19.39
CA TYR A 6 -27.96 36.01 -18.66
C TYR A 6 -27.29 37.13 -17.84
N ALA A 7 -27.18 36.95 -16.52
CA ALA A 7 -26.39 37.79 -15.64
C ALA A 7 -24.99 37.16 -15.48
N LEU A 8 -23.97 37.87 -15.98
CA LEU A 8 -22.56 37.52 -15.88
C LEU A 8 -22.00 38.20 -14.62
N THR A 9 -21.79 37.45 -13.55
CA THR A 9 -21.22 37.98 -12.30
C THR A 9 -19.73 37.64 -12.24
N LEU A 10 -18.89 38.64 -12.48
CA LEU A 10 -17.43 38.62 -12.30
C LEU A 10 -17.10 38.55 -10.80
N ILE A 11 -16.51 37.44 -10.36
CA ILE A 11 -15.99 37.29 -8.99
C ILE A 11 -14.52 37.73 -9.00
N ALA A 12 -14.23 38.81 -8.26
CA ALA A 12 -12.90 39.35 -8.05
C ALA A 12 -12.03 38.41 -7.19
N LEU A 13 -10.80 38.18 -7.66
CA LEU A 13 -9.74 37.40 -7.01
C LEU A 13 -9.33 38.04 -5.66
N GLY A 14 -9.53 37.32 -4.55
CA GLY A 14 -8.90 37.64 -3.26
C GLY A 14 -7.66 36.77 -3.05
N LEU A 15 -6.49 37.40 -3.00
CA LEU A 15 -5.21 36.77 -2.62
C LEU A 15 -5.14 36.62 -1.08
N PRO A 16 -4.71 35.47 -0.52
CA PRO A 16 -4.34 35.41 0.88
C PRO A 16 -2.86 35.77 1.09
N LEU A 17 -2.63 36.68 2.04
CA LEU A 17 -1.33 37.05 2.60
C LEU A 17 -0.69 35.84 3.30
N PHE A 18 0.54 35.50 2.91
CA PHE A 18 1.37 34.55 3.66
C PHE A 18 1.95 35.25 4.90
N ALA A 19 1.50 34.84 6.09
CA ALA A 19 2.15 35.15 7.36
C ALA A 19 3.30 34.16 7.58
N ALA A 20 4.54 34.65 7.54
CA ALA A 20 5.72 33.88 7.90
C ALA A 20 5.87 33.85 9.44
N ALA A 21 5.55 32.72 10.06
CA ALA A 21 5.88 32.47 11.45
C ALA A 21 7.36 32.03 11.54
N GLN A 22 8.17 32.82 12.24
CA GLN A 22 9.58 32.54 12.50
C GLN A 22 9.70 31.43 13.54
N VAL A 23 10.51 30.41 13.25
CA VAL A 23 10.88 29.35 14.19
C VAL A 23 12.24 29.71 14.81
N PRO A 24 12.38 29.83 16.14
CA PRO A 24 13.67 30.09 16.76
C PRO A 24 14.55 28.83 16.70
N VAL A 25 15.78 29.00 16.19
CA VAL A 25 16.86 28.02 16.26
C VAL A 25 17.47 28.10 17.66
N VAL A 26 17.45 26.98 18.39
CA VAL A 26 18.17 26.85 19.67
C VAL A 26 19.59 26.40 19.35
N GLU A 27 20.55 27.30 19.57
CA GLU A 27 21.99 27.03 19.57
C GLU A 27 22.34 26.21 20.83
N TYR A 28 22.98 25.06 20.64
CA TYR A 28 23.60 24.30 21.73
C TYR A 28 25.05 24.74 21.84
N ASP A 29 25.31 25.60 22.82
CA ASP A 29 26.63 26.05 23.20
C ASP A 29 27.41 24.88 23.84
N SER A 30 28.51 24.49 23.20
CA SER A 30 29.41 23.44 23.65
C SER A 30 30.54 24.08 24.47
N GLN A 31 30.37 24.20 25.78
CA GLN A 31 31.49 24.46 26.67
C GLN A 31 31.16 24.04 28.10
N THR A 32 31.85 23.00 28.59
CA THR A 32 32.71 23.07 29.78
C THR A 32 33.18 21.67 30.17
N GLN A 33 34.45 21.42 29.91
CA GLN A 33 35.21 20.29 30.39
C GLN A 33 36.03 20.80 31.57
N GLY A 34 35.77 20.28 32.77
CA GLY A 34 36.47 20.62 34.00
C GLY A 34 36.38 19.46 34.98
N ALA A 35 37.47 18.70 35.09
CA ALA A 35 37.67 17.62 36.05
C ALA A 35 37.59 18.13 37.50
N PRO A 36 37.46 17.24 38.51
CA PRO A 36 38.70 16.79 39.13
C PRO A 36 38.73 15.33 39.64
N GLU A 37 39.98 14.84 39.67
CA GLU A 37 40.64 14.02 40.70
C GLU A 37 40.26 12.56 40.96
N SER A 38 41.19 11.72 40.49
CA SER A 38 41.81 10.55 41.10
C SER A 38 41.55 10.27 42.60
N GLY A 39 41.05 9.07 42.85
CA GLY A 39 41.17 8.37 44.14
C GLY A 39 41.07 6.86 43.93
N TYR A 40 42.20 6.20 43.63
CA TYR A 40 42.31 4.74 43.72
C TYR A 40 42.59 4.37 45.18
N SER A 41 41.67 3.64 45.80
CA SER A 41 41.91 2.90 47.04
C SER A 41 41.35 1.50 46.88
N SER A 42 42.26 0.54 46.95
CA SER A 42 42.02 -0.90 46.98
C SER A 42 41.51 -1.35 48.34
N GLY A 43 40.54 -2.26 48.36
CA GLY A 43 40.16 -2.98 49.57
C GLY A 43 39.13 -4.07 49.26
N ALA A 44 39.60 -5.31 49.19
CA ALA A 44 38.75 -6.49 49.26
C ALA A 44 38.32 -6.69 50.72
N ASP A 45 37.04 -6.98 50.96
CA ASP A 45 36.64 -7.95 52.00
C ASP A 45 35.19 -8.43 51.82
N SER A 46 35.02 -9.66 52.26
CA SER A 46 33.86 -10.53 52.33
C SER A 46 32.69 -10.09 53.23
N GLY A 47 31.50 -10.57 52.88
CA GLY A 47 30.53 -11.11 53.85
C GLY A 47 29.37 -10.20 54.29
N GLY A 48 28.14 -10.71 54.15
CA GLY A 48 27.00 -10.22 54.93
C GLY A 48 25.66 -10.18 54.17
N ALA A 49 24.75 -11.08 54.54
CA ALA A 49 23.29 -10.93 54.40
C ALA A 49 22.85 -9.52 54.88
N TYR A 50 21.71 -8.91 54.54
CA TYR A 50 20.31 -9.34 54.71
C TYR A 50 19.35 -8.32 54.05
N VAL A 51 18.17 -8.82 53.63
CA VAL A 51 16.84 -8.16 53.57
C VAL A 51 16.69 -6.81 52.88
N GLY A 52 15.84 -6.79 51.85
CA GLY A 52 15.18 -5.57 51.39
C GLY A 52 14.22 -5.85 50.25
N GLY A 53 12.91 -5.84 50.55
CA GLY A 53 11.85 -6.07 49.56
C GLY A 53 12.00 -5.17 48.34
N GLY A 54 12.15 -5.79 47.18
CA GLY A 54 12.02 -5.13 45.88
C GLY A 54 10.56 -4.79 45.63
N ALA A 55 10.10 -3.66 46.19
CA ALA A 55 8.96 -2.97 45.64
C ALA A 55 9.30 -2.59 44.19
N SER A 56 8.68 -3.28 43.24
CA SER A 56 8.64 -2.84 41.85
C SER A 56 8.05 -1.43 41.81
N ALA A 57 8.90 -0.44 41.55
CA ALA A 57 8.46 0.92 41.27
C ALA A 57 7.46 0.88 40.11
N PRO A 58 6.34 1.63 40.16
CA PRO A 58 5.45 1.73 39.02
C PRO A 58 6.24 2.33 37.86
N SER A 59 6.27 1.63 36.72
CA SER A 59 6.78 2.18 35.46
C SER A 59 5.98 3.44 35.17
N SER A 60 6.56 4.60 35.50
CA SER A 60 5.89 5.89 35.33
C SER A 60 5.50 6.03 33.86
N ALA A 61 4.34 6.65 33.59
CA ALA A 61 3.85 6.86 32.23
C ALA A 61 4.90 7.55 31.32
N GLN A 62 5.85 8.29 31.91
CA GLN A 62 7.02 8.87 31.25
C GLN A 62 8.05 7.83 30.76
N GLY A 63 8.29 6.75 31.51
CA GLY A 63 9.14 5.63 31.07
C GLY A 63 8.50 4.81 29.95
N MET A 64 7.18 4.62 30.01
CA MET A 64 6.40 3.98 28.93
C MET A 64 6.44 4.80 27.63
N LEU A 65 6.38 6.14 27.73
CA LEU A 65 6.49 7.03 26.58
C LEU A 65 7.88 6.97 25.93
N PHE A 66 8.95 6.90 26.74
CA PHE A 66 10.32 6.76 26.24
C PHE A 66 10.53 5.43 25.50
N VAL A 67 10.01 4.33 26.05
CA VAL A 67 10.04 3.01 25.38
C VAL A 67 9.24 3.05 24.07
N GLN A 68 8.10 3.74 24.02
CA GLN A 68 7.32 3.93 22.80
C GLN A 68 8.07 4.75 21.74
N LEU A 69 8.77 5.81 22.16
CA LEU A 69 9.60 6.65 21.27
C LEU A 69 10.79 5.88 20.71
N GLN A 70 11.37 4.98 21.49
CA GLN A 70 12.46 4.12 21.07
C GLN A 70 11.97 3.05 20.08
N GLN A 71 10.83 2.41 20.37
CA GLN A 71 10.20 1.44 19.47
C GLN A 71 9.80 2.08 18.13
N MET A 72 9.28 3.30 18.16
CA MET A 72 8.89 4.02 16.94
C MET A 72 10.11 4.38 16.07
N GLN A 73 11.25 4.72 16.67
CA GLN A 73 12.48 4.98 15.92
C GLN A 73 13.05 3.72 15.26
N GLU A 74 12.95 2.58 15.95
CA GLU A 74 13.37 1.29 15.41
C GLU A 74 12.46 0.83 14.25
N GLU A 75 11.15 1.08 14.37
CA GLU A 75 10.19 0.83 13.30
C GLU A 75 10.43 1.74 12.09
N ILE A 76 10.77 3.03 12.30
CA ILE A 76 11.16 3.94 11.21
C ILE A 76 12.43 3.46 10.51
N ALA A 77 13.40 2.92 11.25
CA ALA A 77 14.63 2.36 10.67
C ALA A 77 14.34 1.10 9.83
N GLN A 78 13.48 0.21 10.34
CA GLN A 78 13.03 -0.98 9.60
C GLN A 78 12.24 -0.61 8.34
N LEU A 79 11.33 0.36 8.43
CA LEU A 79 10.57 0.85 7.29
C LEU A 79 11.47 1.50 6.24
N ARG A 80 12.50 2.25 6.64
CA ARG A 80 13.51 2.80 5.71
C ARG A 80 14.31 1.70 5.02
N GLY A 81 14.75 0.67 5.76
CA GLY A 81 15.43 -0.48 5.16
C GLY A 81 14.54 -1.22 4.16
N MET A 82 13.26 -1.42 4.50
CA MET A 82 12.30 -2.04 3.59
C MET A 82 12.04 -1.19 2.34
N LEU A 83 12.00 0.14 2.48
CA LEU A 83 11.91 1.06 1.35
C LEU A 83 13.14 1.00 0.44
N GLU A 84 14.34 0.88 0.99
CA GLU A 84 15.57 0.71 0.21
C GLU A 84 15.56 -0.61 -0.56
N VAL A 85 15.15 -1.71 0.07
CA VAL A 85 14.99 -3.02 -0.60
C VAL A 85 13.96 -2.94 -1.70
N GLN A 86 12.78 -2.38 -1.42
CA GLN A 86 11.72 -2.21 -2.44
C GLN A 86 12.17 -1.30 -3.58
N GLN A 87 12.91 -0.24 -3.29
CA GLN A 87 13.42 0.66 -4.32
C GLN A 87 14.45 -0.06 -5.20
N ASN A 88 15.33 -0.86 -4.61
CA ASN A 88 16.28 -1.68 -5.35
C ASN A 88 15.58 -2.73 -6.23
N GLU A 89 14.56 -3.40 -5.70
CA GLU A 89 13.75 -4.37 -6.43
C GLU A 89 13.00 -3.70 -7.60
N ILE A 90 12.43 -2.51 -7.39
CA ILE A 90 11.82 -1.72 -8.46
C ILE A 90 12.85 -1.35 -9.53
N GLN A 91 14.08 -0.96 -9.15
CA GLN A 91 15.13 -0.66 -10.13
C GLN A 91 15.52 -1.89 -10.95
N ARG A 92 15.65 -3.05 -10.29
CA ARG A 92 15.97 -4.32 -10.94
C ARG A 92 14.87 -4.73 -11.92
N LEU A 93 13.60 -4.69 -11.50
CA LEU A 93 12.46 -4.99 -12.36
C LEU A 93 12.35 -4.04 -13.56
N LYS A 94 12.72 -2.75 -13.38
CA LYS A 94 12.78 -1.79 -14.50
C LYS A 94 13.88 -2.15 -15.50
N GLN A 95 15.06 -2.56 -15.03
CA GLN A 95 16.16 -3.00 -15.90
C GLN A 95 15.76 -4.26 -16.67
N GLU A 96 15.24 -5.28 -15.98
CA GLU A 96 14.76 -6.53 -16.60
C GLU A 96 13.65 -6.26 -17.63
N GLY A 97 12.71 -5.36 -17.33
CA GLY A 97 11.68 -4.93 -18.27
C GLY A 97 12.24 -4.23 -19.52
N LEU A 98 13.24 -3.36 -19.35
CA LEU A 98 13.89 -2.66 -20.46
C LEU A 98 14.64 -3.62 -21.38
N GLU A 99 15.37 -4.60 -20.83
CA GLU A 99 16.05 -5.63 -21.60
C GLU A 99 15.07 -6.47 -22.41
N ARG A 100 13.97 -6.88 -21.78
CA ARG A 100 12.90 -7.63 -22.46
C ARG A 100 12.23 -6.83 -23.56
N TYR A 101 12.05 -5.53 -23.36
CA TYR A 101 11.50 -4.64 -24.38
C TYR A 101 12.43 -4.53 -25.60
N GLN A 102 13.74 -4.37 -25.38
CA GLN A 102 14.73 -4.32 -26.46
C GLN A 102 14.82 -5.65 -27.23
N ASP A 103 14.70 -6.79 -26.55
CA ASP A 103 14.66 -8.10 -27.21
C ASP A 103 13.41 -8.25 -28.10
N LEU A 104 12.25 -7.83 -27.62
CA LEU A 104 11.01 -7.81 -28.42
C LEU A 104 11.15 -6.91 -29.66
N ASP A 105 11.76 -5.74 -29.53
CA ASP A 105 11.98 -4.82 -30.65
C ASP A 105 12.95 -5.39 -31.69
N ARG A 106 14.04 -6.05 -31.26
CA ARG A 106 14.94 -6.79 -32.16
C ARG A 106 14.23 -7.93 -32.88
N ARG A 107 13.38 -8.67 -32.18
CA ARG A 107 12.60 -9.77 -32.78
C ARG A 107 11.59 -9.23 -33.78
N LEU A 108 10.86 -8.16 -33.45
CA LEU A 108 9.88 -7.55 -34.33
C LEU A 108 10.53 -6.93 -35.57
N SER A 109 11.66 -6.24 -35.40
CA SER A 109 12.44 -5.69 -36.52
C SER A 109 13.01 -6.81 -37.40
N SER A 110 13.52 -7.91 -36.83
CA SER A 110 13.96 -9.09 -37.60
C SER A 110 12.82 -9.80 -38.34
N ALA A 111 11.62 -9.88 -37.73
CA ALA A 111 10.44 -10.45 -38.38
C ALA A 111 9.89 -9.54 -39.49
N SER A 112 10.01 -8.21 -39.33
CA SER A 112 9.58 -7.24 -40.34
C SER A 112 10.58 -7.05 -41.49
N SER A 113 11.86 -7.37 -41.28
CA SER A 113 12.91 -7.34 -42.31
C SER A 113 13.13 -8.69 -43.01
N GLY A 114 12.50 -9.76 -42.53
CA GLY A 114 12.50 -11.11 -43.11
C GLY A 114 11.38 -11.39 -44.12
N GLY A 115 10.76 -10.36 -44.70
CA GLY A 115 9.76 -10.50 -45.75
C GLY A 115 10.37 -10.80 -47.13
N SER A 116 10.91 -12.01 -47.34
CA SER A 116 10.85 -12.73 -48.63
C SER A 116 11.44 -14.16 -48.58
N ALA A 117 10.60 -15.08 -49.06
CA ALA A 117 10.86 -16.41 -49.64
C ALA A 117 11.05 -17.65 -48.73
N SER A 118 9.93 -18.37 -48.58
CA SER A 118 9.73 -19.81 -48.86
C SER A 118 10.76 -20.84 -48.40
N GLN A 119 10.28 -21.79 -47.57
CA GLN A 119 10.41 -23.23 -47.85
C GLN A 119 9.41 -24.04 -47.00
N TYR A 120 8.25 -24.36 -47.58
CA TYR A 120 7.62 -25.65 -47.35
C TYR A 120 7.04 -26.14 -48.69
N SER A 121 7.65 -27.22 -49.16
CA SER A 121 7.40 -27.89 -50.42
C SER A 121 6.01 -28.54 -50.46
N SER A 122 5.43 -28.50 -51.65
CA SER A 122 4.25 -29.23 -52.12
C SER A 122 4.23 -30.73 -51.82
N THR A 123 3.04 -31.31 -51.64
CA THR A 123 2.48 -32.30 -52.58
C THR A 123 0.95 -32.34 -52.43
N ALA A 124 0.25 -32.16 -53.55
CA ALA A 124 -1.19 -32.27 -53.69
C ALA A 124 -1.62 -33.72 -53.96
N GLY A 125 -2.82 -34.11 -53.50
CA GLY A 125 -3.46 -35.39 -53.84
C GLY A 125 -4.89 -35.55 -53.33
N THR A 126 -5.84 -34.94 -54.06
CA THR A 126 -7.23 -35.37 -54.38
C THR A 126 -8.35 -35.37 -53.31
N PRO A 127 -9.61 -35.07 -53.73
CA PRO A 127 -10.78 -34.93 -52.87
C PRO A 127 -11.59 -36.24 -52.77
N ASP A 128 -12.15 -36.54 -51.59
CA ASP A 128 -13.18 -37.58 -51.43
C ASP A 128 -14.37 -37.05 -50.62
N VAL A 129 -15.55 -37.48 -51.04
CA VAL A 129 -16.86 -36.99 -50.64
C VAL A 129 -17.53 -38.05 -49.78
N GLY A 130 -18.01 -37.69 -48.58
CA GLY A 130 -19.06 -38.44 -47.90
C GLY A 130 -18.85 -38.67 -46.41
N GLY A 131 -19.87 -38.35 -45.61
CA GLY A 131 -19.99 -38.84 -44.25
C GLY A 131 -20.56 -37.82 -43.27
N ALA A 132 -21.84 -38.00 -42.92
CA ALA A 132 -22.64 -37.17 -42.04
C ALA A 132 -22.31 -37.35 -40.53
N VAL A 133 -23.06 -36.57 -39.71
CA VAL A 133 -23.30 -36.62 -38.24
C VAL A 133 -22.18 -36.01 -37.35
N GLN A 134 -22.41 -35.19 -36.33
CA GLN A 134 -23.59 -34.87 -35.51
C GLN A 134 -23.30 -33.58 -34.70
N ALA A 135 -24.34 -32.81 -34.38
CA ALA A 135 -24.29 -31.68 -33.43
C ALA A 135 -24.10 -32.15 -31.97
N PRO A 136 -23.80 -31.23 -31.04
CA PRO A 136 -24.91 -30.81 -30.18
C PRO A 136 -25.04 -29.30 -30.02
N THR A 137 -26.28 -28.84 -30.18
CA THR A 137 -26.85 -27.60 -29.65
C THR A 137 -26.91 -27.63 -28.13
N GLY A 138 -26.56 -26.53 -27.46
CA GLY A 138 -26.78 -26.37 -26.02
C GLY A 138 -26.26 -25.07 -25.40
N ALA A 139 -26.95 -23.97 -25.67
CA ALA A 139 -27.16 -22.78 -24.82
C ALA A 139 -26.06 -22.33 -23.82
N SER A 140 -25.52 -21.12 -24.03
CA SER A 140 -25.99 -19.92 -23.31
C SER A 140 -25.21 -18.68 -23.76
N THR A 141 -25.96 -17.73 -24.31
CA THR A 141 -25.53 -16.35 -24.54
C THR A 141 -25.38 -15.68 -23.17
N GLN A 142 -24.15 -15.57 -22.68
CA GLN A 142 -23.81 -14.67 -21.59
C GLN A 142 -22.75 -13.71 -22.11
N GLY A 143 -23.08 -12.42 -22.04
CA GLY A 143 -22.31 -11.33 -22.63
C GLY A 143 -20.84 -11.48 -22.30
N ALA A 144 -20.04 -11.68 -23.35
CA ALA A 144 -18.63 -11.38 -23.33
C ALA A 144 -18.50 -9.86 -23.13
N ALA A 145 -18.62 -9.42 -21.87
CA ALA A 145 -17.79 -8.32 -21.42
C ALA A 145 -16.39 -8.80 -21.70
N SER A 146 -15.78 -8.21 -22.74
CA SER A 146 -14.42 -8.44 -23.14
C SER A 146 -13.56 -8.44 -21.87
N SER A 147 -13.18 -9.63 -21.40
CA SER A 147 -11.94 -9.83 -20.68
C SER A 147 -10.85 -9.55 -21.70
N GLN A 148 -10.70 -8.25 -21.99
CA GLN A 148 -9.59 -7.67 -22.68
C GLN A 148 -8.41 -8.24 -21.92
N SER A 149 -7.68 -9.17 -22.54
CA SER A 149 -6.47 -9.75 -22.00
C SER A 149 -5.61 -8.55 -21.63
N ALA A 150 -5.61 -8.25 -20.34
CA ALA A 150 -5.12 -7.00 -19.86
C ALA A 150 -3.61 -7.14 -19.93
N ASP A 151 -3.04 -6.38 -20.86
CA ASP A 151 -1.61 -6.23 -21.01
C ASP A 151 -1.00 -5.91 -19.64
N PRO A 152 -0.25 -6.85 -19.03
CA PRO A 152 0.22 -6.71 -17.65
C PRO A 152 1.08 -5.45 -17.46
N GLU A 153 1.75 -5.01 -18.53
CA GLU A 153 2.55 -3.78 -18.55
C GLU A 153 1.66 -2.54 -18.42
N LYS A 154 0.49 -2.54 -19.07
CA LYS A 154 -0.49 -1.46 -18.91
C LYS A 154 -1.10 -1.47 -17.52
N GLU A 155 -1.48 -2.61 -16.98
CA GLU A 155 -2.02 -2.66 -15.61
C GLU A 155 -1.03 -2.04 -14.61
N LYS A 156 0.24 -2.48 -14.68
CA LYS A 156 1.30 -1.94 -13.83
C LYS A 156 1.47 -0.42 -14.03
N LEU A 157 1.45 0.07 -15.26
CA LEU A 157 1.56 1.51 -15.54
C LEU A 157 0.44 2.32 -14.88
N TYR A 158 -0.82 1.85 -14.96
CA TYR A 158 -1.95 2.55 -14.34
C TYR A 158 -1.84 2.53 -12.80
N TYR A 159 -1.42 1.40 -12.24
CA TYR A 159 -1.18 1.28 -10.80
C TYR A 159 -0.05 2.21 -10.32
N ASP A 160 1.09 2.21 -11.01
CA ASP A 160 2.25 3.05 -10.68
C ASP A 160 1.90 4.54 -10.78
N ALA A 161 1.15 4.95 -11.80
CA ALA A 161 0.68 6.33 -11.95
C ALA A 161 -0.24 6.76 -10.80
N ALA A 162 -1.13 5.87 -10.31
CA ALA A 162 -1.94 6.14 -9.14
C ALA A 162 -1.09 6.29 -7.87
N PHE A 163 -0.04 5.48 -7.74
CA PHE A 163 0.87 5.53 -6.60
C PHE A 163 1.77 6.79 -6.62
N ASP A 164 2.17 7.27 -7.79
CA ASP A 164 2.93 8.52 -7.90
C ASP A 164 2.11 9.74 -7.44
N LEU A 165 0.78 9.71 -7.58
CA LEU A 165 -0.10 10.74 -7.02
C LEU A 165 -0.09 10.73 -5.48
N ILE A 166 0.04 9.56 -4.84
CA ILE A 166 0.24 9.47 -3.38
C ILE A 166 1.55 10.16 -2.99
N LYS A 167 2.65 9.89 -3.71
CA LYS A 167 3.96 10.52 -3.44
C LYS A 167 3.90 12.03 -3.60
N ALA A 168 3.16 12.51 -4.59
CA ALA A 168 2.89 13.93 -4.80
C ALA A 168 1.90 14.53 -3.78
N LYS A 169 1.35 13.72 -2.86
CA LYS A 169 0.31 14.09 -1.89
C LYS A 169 -0.99 14.59 -2.52
N ASP A 170 -1.20 14.29 -3.80
CA ASP A 170 -2.45 14.59 -4.50
C ASP A 170 -3.46 13.46 -4.24
N PHE A 171 -3.95 13.40 -3.01
CA PHE A 171 -4.82 12.32 -2.54
C PHE A 171 -6.17 12.29 -3.26
N GLU A 172 -6.67 13.45 -3.72
CA GLU A 172 -7.89 13.51 -4.53
C GLU A 172 -7.70 12.75 -5.84
N LYS A 173 -6.67 13.12 -6.63
CA LYS A 173 -6.41 12.41 -7.89
C LYS A 173 -6.00 10.97 -7.66
N ALA A 174 -5.25 10.66 -6.59
CA ALA A 174 -4.88 9.28 -6.26
C ALA A 174 -6.14 8.41 -6.03
N SER A 175 -7.12 8.90 -5.26
CA SER A 175 -8.36 8.17 -4.99
C SER A 175 -9.15 7.88 -6.28
N GLN A 176 -9.20 8.86 -7.20
CA GLN A 176 -9.83 8.70 -8.50
C GLN A 176 -9.07 7.70 -9.38
N ALA A 177 -7.74 7.76 -9.39
CA ALA A 177 -6.89 6.87 -10.17
C ALA A 177 -6.99 5.42 -9.70
N PHE A 178 -6.95 5.15 -8.40
CA PHE A 178 -7.17 3.79 -7.87
C PHE A 178 -8.59 3.30 -8.13
N SER A 179 -9.61 4.14 -7.97
CA SER A 179 -10.99 3.77 -8.28
C SER A 179 -11.17 3.42 -9.77
N ALA A 180 -10.54 4.20 -10.66
CA ALA A 180 -10.53 3.93 -12.09
C ALA A 180 -9.77 2.64 -12.42
N PHE A 181 -8.63 2.40 -11.78
CA PHE A 181 -7.86 1.16 -11.90
C PHE A 181 -8.69 -0.05 -11.51
N LEU A 182 -9.34 -0.02 -10.34
CA LEU A 182 -10.16 -1.13 -9.84
C LEU A 182 -11.38 -1.43 -10.71
N ARG A 183 -11.98 -0.39 -11.33
CA ARG A 183 -13.07 -0.57 -12.29
C ARG A 183 -12.57 -1.17 -13.61
N LYS A 184 -11.37 -0.80 -14.05
CA LYS A 184 -10.82 -1.20 -15.34
C LYS A 184 -10.15 -2.57 -15.29
N TYR A 185 -9.49 -2.89 -14.19
CA TYR A 185 -8.70 -4.10 -13.98
C TYR A 185 -9.07 -4.79 -12.66
N PRO A 186 -10.33 -5.21 -12.47
CA PRO A 186 -10.81 -5.77 -11.20
C PRO A 186 -10.11 -7.07 -10.80
N SER A 187 -9.61 -7.83 -11.79
CA SER A 187 -8.92 -9.12 -11.59
C SER A 187 -7.40 -9.01 -11.67
N SER A 188 -6.84 -7.79 -11.74
CA SER A 188 -5.39 -7.59 -11.80
C SER A 188 -4.70 -8.16 -10.56
N PRO A 189 -3.47 -8.70 -10.67
CA PRO A 189 -2.65 -9.00 -9.51
C PRO A 189 -2.43 -7.78 -8.58
N TYR A 190 -2.54 -6.56 -9.10
CA TYR A 190 -2.43 -5.33 -8.31
C TYR A 190 -3.75 -4.89 -7.67
N ALA A 191 -4.89 -5.51 -8.01
CA ALA A 191 -6.21 -5.04 -7.60
C ALA A 191 -6.42 -5.09 -6.08
N GLY A 192 -6.00 -6.17 -5.42
CA GLY A 192 -6.06 -6.26 -3.95
C GLY A 192 -5.23 -5.17 -3.26
N ASN A 193 -4.04 -4.87 -3.80
CA ASN A 193 -3.19 -3.80 -3.27
C ASN A 193 -3.77 -2.41 -3.57
N ALA A 194 -4.29 -2.19 -4.78
CA ALA A 194 -4.94 -0.95 -5.19
C ALA A 194 -6.18 -0.64 -4.31
N GLN A 195 -6.94 -1.67 -3.95
CA GLN A 195 -8.10 -1.54 -3.06
C GLN A 195 -7.67 -1.15 -1.63
N TYR A 196 -6.55 -1.69 -1.14
CA TYR A 196 -5.94 -1.27 0.12
C TYR A 196 -5.45 0.19 0.07
N TRP A 197 -4.72 0.57 -0.98
CA TRP A 197 -4.25 1.95 -1.15
C TRP A 197 -5.37 2.96 -1.30
N LEU A 198 -6.48 2.60 -1.94
CA LEU A 198 -7.68 3.45 -1.96
C LEU A 198 -8.17 3.74 -0.53
N GLY A 199 -8.13 2.75 0.37
CA GLY A 199 -8.44 2.94 1.79
C GLY A 199 -7.48 3.90 2.49
N GLU A 200 -6.16 3.69 2.31
CA GLU A 200 -5.13 4.56 2.91
C GLU A 200 -5.21 6.00 2.37
N VAL A 201 -5.48 6.18 1.08
CA VAL A 201 -5.67 7.50 0.47
C VAL A 201 -6.93 8.17 1.02
N ASN A 202 -8.04 7.46 1.15
CA ASN A 202 -9.25 8.02 1.76
C ASN A 202 -9.02 8.39 3.23
N LEU A 203 -8.23 7.60 3.98
CA LEU A 203 -7.80 7.97 5.32
C LEU A 203 -6.99 9.27 5.34
N ALA A 204 -6.05 9.43 4.43
CA ALA A 204 -5.23 10.64 4.31
C ALA A 204 -6.06 11.89 3.97
N LYS A 205 -7.18 11.71 3.26
CA LYS A 205 -8.16 12.77 2.97
C LYS A 205 -9.08 13.08 4.16
N GLY A 206 -9.10 12.25 5.19
CA GLY A 206 -10.06 12.32 6.28
C GLY A 206 -11.44 11.73 5.95
N ASP A 207 -11.60 11.08 4.79
CA ASP A 207 -12.82 10.37 4.43
C ASP A 207 -12.85 8.99 5.09
N LEU A 208 -13.26 8.97 6.36
CA LEU A 208 -13.34 7.75 7.16
C LEU A 208 -14.35 6.74 6.58
N GLN A 209 -15.47 7.22 6.02
CA GLN A 209 -16.49 6.35 5.46
C GLN A 209 -15.98 5.67 4.18
N GLY A 210 -15.39 6.44 3.27
CA GLY A 210 -14.77 5.91 2.05
C GLY A 210 -13.58 4.99 2.35
N ALA A 211 -12.80 5.28 3.39
CA ALA A 211 -11.72 4.41 3.84
C ALA A 211 -12.24 3.07 4.35
N GLY A 212 -13.24 3.07 5.24
CA GLY A 212 -13.83 1.86 5.77
C GLY A 212 -14.42 0.96 4.68
N GLN A 213 -15.15 1.56 3.73
CA GLN A 213 -15.66 0.83 2.57
C GLN A 213 -14.54 0.22 1.73
N ALA A 214 -13.44 0.96 1.52
CA ALA A 214 -12.33 0.48 0.71
C ALA A 214 -11.57 -0.68 1.38
N PHE A 215 -11.31 -0.61 2.69
CA PHE A 215 -10.67 -1.71 3.41
C PHE A 215 -11.56 -2.95 3.51
N ALA A 216 -12.86 -2.78 3.77
CA ALA A 216 -13.81 -3.89 3.80
C ALA A 216 -13.87 -4.62 2.46
N LYS A 217 -13.75 -3.90 1.34
CA LYS A 217 -13.70 -4.50 0.00
C LYS A 217 -12.49 -5.38 -0.23
N VAL A 218 -11.37 -5.18 0.47
CA VAL A 218 -10.18 -6.03 0.30
C VAL A 218 -10.50 -7.47 0.69
N SER A 219 -11.10 -7.70 1.86
CA SER A 219 -11.47 -9.05 2.29
C SER A 219 -12.65 -9.64 1.50
N GLN A 220 -13.57 -8.79 1.01
CA GLN A 220 -14.75 -9.24 0.26
C GLN A 220 -14.43 -9.63 -1.19
N ALA A 221 -13.64 -8.81 -1.88
CA ALA A 221 -13.33 -9.00 -3.31
C ALA A 221 -12.01 -9.74 -3.54
N TYR A 222 -11.07 -9.68 -2.58
CA TYR A 222 -9.74 -10.26 -2.69
C TYR A 222 -9.37 -11.11 -1.45
N PRO A 223 -10.19 -12.11 -1.07
CA PRO A 223 -10.06 -12.84 0.20
C PRO A 223 -8.74 -13.59 0.39
N GLN A 224 -8.04 -13.91 -0.69
CA GLN A 224 -6.74 -14.60 -0.66
C GLN A 224 -5.53 -13.64 -0.69
N HIS A 225 -5.77 -12.32 -0.78
CA HIS A 225 -4.69 -11.36 -0.94
C HIS A 225 -3.92 -11.14 0.37
N ASN A 226 -2.60 -10.94 0.29
CA ASN A 226 -1.74 -10.79 1.46
C ASN A 226 -2.05 -9.53 2.32
N LYS A 227 -2.76 -8.55 1.75
CA LYS A 227 -3.21 -7.32 2.44
C LYS A 227 -4.50 -7.51 3.24
N VAL A 228 -5.16 -8.66 3.19
CA VAL A 228 -6.43 -8.85 3.92
C VAL A 228 -6.28 -8.62 5.43
N PRO A 229 -5.26 -9.18 6.13
CA PRO A 229 -5.10 -8.95 7.57
C PRO A 229 -4.86 -7.48 7.88
N ASP A 230 -3.99 -6.81 7.11
CA ASP A 230 -3.69 -5.39 7.25
C ASP A 230 -4.94 -4.53 7.03
N SER A 231 -5.75 -4.86 6.02
CA SER A 231 -6.98 -4.15 5.68
C SER A 231 -8.03 -4.28 6.76
N LEU A 232 -8.19 -5.47 7.35
CA LEU A 232 -9.14 -5.68 8.44
C LEU A 232 -8.72 -4.92 9.70
N TYR A 233 -7.42 -4.89 10.02
CA TYR A 233 -6.93 -4.06 11.11
C TYR A 233 -7.18 -2.55 10.85
N LYS A 234 -6.89 -2.07 9.64
CA LYS A 234 -7.17 -0.67 9.24
C LYS A 234 -8.66 -0.36 9.26
N LEU A 235 -9.51 -1.30 8.86
CA LEU A 235 -10.96 -1.17 8.98
C LEU A 235 -11.36 -1.00 10.45
N ALA A 236 -10.83 -1.81 11.36
CA ALA A 236 -11.11 -1.66 12.78
C ALA A 236 -10.66 -0.28 13.32
N ASP A 237 -9.48 0.21 12.94
CA ASP A 237 -9.03 1.57 13.28
C ASP A 237 -10.01 2.65 12.79
N VAL A 238 -10.45 2.54 11.54
CA VAL A 238 -11.46 3.44 10.96
C VAL A 238 -12.76 3.38 11.77
N GLU A 239 -13.25 2.20 12.11
CA GLU A 239 -14.48 2.02 12.89
C GLU A 239 -14.36 2.61 14.30
N ILE A 240 -13.18 2.52 14.94
CA ILE A 240 -12.91 3.20 16.22
C ILE A 240 -13.01 4.72 16.05
N ARG A 241 -12.41 5.28 14.99
CA ARG A 241 -12.43 6.72 14.70
C ARG A 241 -13.84 7.22 14.36
N LEU A 242 -14.69 6.35 13.82
CA LEU A 242 -16.11 6.60 13.58
C LEU A 242 -16.97 6.45 14.84
N GLY A 243 -16.41 5.97 15.96
CA GLY A 243 -17.13 5.73 17.21
C GLY A 243 -17.79 4.34 17.33
N ASN A 244 -17.65 3.49 16.31
CA ASN A 244 -18.25 2.16 16.24
C ASN A 244 -17.37 1.10 16.95
N ARG A 245 -17.11 1.31 18.24
CA ARG A 245 -16.16 0.47 19.01
C ARG A 245 -16.54 -1.01 19.06
N ASP A 246 -17.82 -1.34 19.19
CA ASP A 246 -18.24 -2.75 19.24
C ASP A 246 -17.95 -3.47 17.91
N LYS A 247 -18.23 -2.79 16.79
CA LYS A 247 -17.91 -3.30 15.45
C LYS A 247 -16.40 -3.47 15.28
N ALA A 248 -15.62 -2.48 15.68
CA ALA A 248 -14.16 -2.55 15.64
C ALA A 248 -13.63 -3.72 16.46
N ASN A 249 -14.10 -3.91 17.69
CA ASN A 249 -13.69 -5.03 18.55
C ASN A 249 -14.01 -6.38 17.93
N GLY A 250 -15.16 -6.51 17.26
CA GLY A 250 -15.51 -7.70 16.48
C GLY A 250 -14.49 -7.98 15.38
N ILE A 251 -14.12 -6.95 14.60
CA ILE A 251 -13.13 -7.07 13.53
C ILE A 251 -11.73 -7.38 14.08
N LEU A 252 -11.29 -6.75 15.18
CA LEU A 252 -10.00 -7.03 15.79
C LEU A 252 -9.91 -8.49 16.26
N ARG A 253 -10.97 -9.02 16.88
CA ARG A 253 -11.05 -10.44 17.26
C ARG A 253 -11.00 -11.36 16.04
N GLN A 254 -11.67 -10.96 14.95
CA GLN A 254 -11.59 -11.70 13.69
C GLN A 254 -10.16 -11.75 13.16
N VAL A 255 -9.43 -10.63 13.14
CA VAL A 255 -8.02 -10.61 12.69
C VAL A 255 -7.14 -11.57 13.51
N ILE A 256 -7.34 -11.61 14.82
CA ILE A 256 -6.59 -12.50 15.72
C ILE A 256 -6.94 -13.97 15.46
N ALA A 257 -8.22 -14.28 15.23
CA ALA A 257 -8.68 -15.64 15.01
C ALA A 257 -8.28 -16.18 13.62
N ASP A 258 -8.48 -15.39 12.58
CA ASP A 258 -8.29 -15.82 11.18
C ASP A 258 -6.83 -15.70 10.74
N TYR A 259 -6.07 -14.77 11.32
CA TYR A 259 -4.69 -14.46 10.92
C TYR A 259 -3.71 -14.37 12.11
N PRO A 260 -3.65 -15.39 13.00
CA PRO A 260 -2.95 -15.32 14.29
C PRO A 260 -1.44 -15.03 14.17
N ASN A 261 -0.81 -15.40 13.06
CA ASN A 261 0.62 -15.22 12.82
C ASN A 261 0.96 -13.90 12.11
N SER A 262 -0.02 -13.04 11.84
CA SER A 262 0.20 -11.77 11.14
C SER A 262 0.59 -10.64 12.10
N SER A 263 1.35 -9.66 11.60
CA SER A 263 1.60 -8.41 12.33
C SER A 263 0.30 -7.68 12.69
N ALA A 264 -0.72 -7.77 11.83
CA ALA A 264 -2.05 -7.24 12.07
C ALA A 264 -2.73 -7.87 13.30
N ALA A 265 -2.58 -9.18 13.53
CA ALA A 265 -3.11 -9.83 14.73
C ALA A 265 -2.41 -9.36 16.02
N GLN A 266 -1.08 -9.15 15.97
CA GLN A 266 -0.35 -8.60 17.11
C GLN A 266 -0.80 -7.16 17.42
N LEU A 267 -0.99 -6.34 16.39
CA LEU A 267 -1.56 -4.99 16.52
C LEU A 267 -2.98 -5.02 17.08
N ALA A 268 -3.81 -5.94 16.61
CA ALA A 268 -5.19 -6.10 17.06
C ALA A 268 -5.25 -6.51 18.54
N GLN A 269 -4.39 -7.43 18.98
CA GLN A 269 -4.30 -7.82 20.38
C GLN A 269 -3.91 -6.65 21.28
N ARG A 270 -2.94 -5.83 20.86
CA ARG A 270 -2.56 -4.61 21.59
C ARG A 270 -3.72 -3.63 21.67
N GLN A 271 -4.48 -3.46 20.59
CA GLN A 271 -5.58 -2.51 20.53
C GLN A 271 -6.76 -2.93 21.42
N LEU A 272 -7.06 -4.23 21.54
CA LEU A 272 -8.10 -4.75 22.44
C LEU A 272 -7.75 -4.63 23.93
N ASN A 273 -6.47 -4.51 24.26
CA ASN A 273 -5.97 -4.43 25.63
C ASN A 273 -5.78 -2.98 26.13
N ARG A 274 -6.06 -1.98 25.28
CA ARG A 274 -5.99 -0.55 25.63
C ARG A 274 -7.32 -0.05 26.18
#